data_AF-A0A2W0ACT2-F1
#
_entry.id   AF-A0A2W0ACT2-F1
#
_cell.length_a   1.000
_cell.length_b   1.000
_cell.length_c   1.000
_cell.angle_alpha   90.00
_cell.angle_beta   90.00
_cell.angle_gamma   90.00
#
_symmetry.space_group_name_H-M   'P 1'
#
loop_
_entity.id
_entity.type
_entity.pdbx_description
1 polymer ?
#
loop_
_entity_poly.entity_id
_entity_poly.type
_entity_poly.pdbx_seq_one_letter_code
_entity_poly.pdbx_strand_id
1 'polypeptide(L)'
;DIPARVALRKDVVDAMLPESRDSYLSLRNKAGKDPRWLERLQKEMQWERAFYKAGGKLLAGSDPTGVGFVVGGDLAGYGFQHELELLVESGFTPLEALQIGTATNAEFLGQGARIGSIAPGKQADLVVIQRDPSKNISDIEKVETVFKDGVGYDPEKLKQSVRGMVGLR
;
A
#
# COMPACT_ATOMS: atom_id res chain seq x y z
N ASP A 1 -12.59 7.30 21.87
CA ASP A 1 -13.00 7.42 20.46
C ASP A 1 -11.88 6.95 19.58
N ILE A 2 -12.10 5.95 18.72
CA ILE A 2 -11.10 5.47 17.76
C ILE A 2 -11.45 6.13 16.43
N PRO A 3 -10.84 7.28 16.09
CA PRO A 3 -11.05 7.91 14.80
C PRO A 3 -10.38 7.03 13.77
N ALA A 4 -10.99 6.91 12.59
CA ALA A 4 -10.32 6.77 11.30
C ALA A 4 -8.78 6.95 11.37
N ARG A 5 -8.02 5.88 11.67
CA ARG A 5 -6.56 5.94 11.88
C ARG A 5 -5.83 6.41 10.61
N VAL A 6 -6.46 6.14 9.47
CA VAL A 6 -6.02 6.51 8.12
C VAL A 6 -7.00 7.51 7.54
N ALA A 7 -6.50 8.65 7.05
CA ALA A 7 -7.34 9.63 6.39
C ALA A 7 -8.03 9.01 5.17
N LEU A 8 -9.32 9.27 5.00
CA LEU A 8 -10.04 8.83 3.82
C LEU A 8 -9.48 9.58 2.60
N ARG A 9 -8.80 8.86 1.71
CA ARG A 9 -8.29 9.40 0.46
C ARG A 9 -9.41 9.60 -0.56
N LYS A 10 -9.52 10.83 -1.06
CA LYS A 10 -10.57 11.21 -2.02
C LYS A 10 -10.43 10.45 -3.35
N ASP A 11 -9.20 10.29 -3.84
CA ASP A 11 -8.92 9.59 -5.10
C ASP A 11 -9.27 8.10 -5.03
N VAL A 12 -9.04 7.45 -3.88
CA VAL A 12 -9.50 6.08 -3.62
C VAL A 12 -11.03 5.98 -3.76
N VAL A 13 -11.75 6.88 -3.10
CA VAL A 13 -13.22 6.92 -3.13
C VAL A 13 -13.76 7.26 -4.52
N ASP A 14 -13.10 8.16 -5.25
CA ASP A 14 -13.48 8.54 -6.61
C ASP A 14 -13.25 7.43 -7.63
N ALA A 15 -12.27 6.55 -7.40
CA ALA A 15 -12.01 5.40 -8.27
C ALA A 15 -13.09 4.32 -8.17
N MET A 16 -13.82 4.25 -7.05
CA MET A 16 -14.78 3.19 -6.79
C MET A 16 -16.11 3.35 -7.56
N LEU A 17 -16.68 2.22 -8.01
CA LEU A 17 -18.09 2.13 -8.41
C LEU A 17 -18.99 2.59 -7.24
N PRO A 18 -20.16 3.21 -7.49
CA PRO A 18 -21.03 3.73 -6.42
C PRO A 18 -21.38 2.69 -5.35
N GLU A 19 -21.73 1.47 -5.73
CA GLU A 19 -22.12 0.38 -4.84
C GLU A 19 -20.93 -0.12 -4.02
N SER A 20 -19.75 -0.19 -4.65
CA SER A 20 -18.50 -0.57 -4.00
C SER A 20 -18.04 0.50 -3.01
N ARG A 21 -18.22 1.78 -3.35
CA ARG A 21 -17.94 2.91 -2.46
C ARG A 21 -18.77 2.86 -1.19
N ASP A 22 -20.08 2.65 -1.33
CA ASP A 22 -20.98 2.64 -0.18
C ASP A 22 -20.69 1.43 0.73
N SER A 23 -20.39 0.28 0.13
CA SER A 23 -19.94 -0.93 0.85
C SER A 23 -18.62 -0.69 1.58
N TYR A 24 -17.63 -0.10 0.91
CA TYR A 24 -16.33 0.26 1.48
C TYR A 24 -16.47 1.21 2.68
N LEU A 25 -17.24 2.30 2.53
CA LEU A 25 -17.46 3.26 3.61
C LEU A 25 -18.19 2.64 4.79
N SER A 26 -19.16 1.75 4.53
CA SER A 26 -19.89 1.01 5.57
C SER A 26 -18.97 0.07 6.35
N LEU A 27 -18.16 -0.74 5.67
CA LEU A 27 -17.20 -1.66 6.28
C LEU A 27 -16.14 -0.91 7.10
N ARG A 28 -15.56 0.14 6.51
CA ARG A 28 -14.58 1.00 7.18
C ARG A 28 -15.15 1.61 8.48
N ASN A 29 -16.39 2.09 8.44
CA ASN A 29 -17.05 2.68 9.61
C ASN A 29 -17.39 1.64 10.68
N LYS A 30 -17.81 0.43 10.29
CA LYS A 30 -18.05 -0.69 11.22
C LYS A 30 -16.77 -1.11 11.92
N ALA A 31 -15.70 -1.30 11.16
CA ALA A 31 -14.45 -1.79 11.70
C ALA A 31 -13.74 -0.75 12.60
N GLY A 32 -13.82 0.54 12.26
CA GLY A 32 -13.36 1.63 13.15
C GLY A 32 -14.09 1.70 14.50
N LYS A 33 -15.25 1.02 14.64
CA LYS A 33 -16.03 0.95 15.88
C LYS A 33 -15.90 -0.38 16.62
N ASP A 34 -15.27 -1.41 16.04
CA ASP A 34 -15.08 -2.71 16.70
C ASP A 34 -13.76 -2.73 17.48
N PRO A 35 -13.76 -2.68 18.83
CA PRO A 35 -12.54 -2.70 19.62
C PRO A 35 -11.73 -3.99 19.40
N ARG A 36 -12.40 -5.10 19.09
CA ARG A 36 -11.72 -6.39 18.83
C ARG A 36 -10.91 -6.35 17.55
N TRP A 37 -11.31 -5.52 16.58
CA TRP A 37 -10.53 -5.35 15.36
C TRP A 37 -9.21 -4.64 15.67
N LEU A 38 -9.25 -3.57 16.45
CA LEU A 38 -8.03 -2.83 16.84
C LEU A 38 -7.07 -3.71 17.67
N GLU A 39 -7.60 -4.49 18.61
CA GLU A 39 -6.79 -5.43 19.39
C GLU A 39 -6.12 -6.50 18.51
N ARG A 40 -6.83 -7.02 17.50
CA ARG A 40 -6.26 -7.98 16.54
C ARG A 40 -5.18 -7.33 15.69
N LEU A 41 -5.45 -6.16 15.10
CA LEU A 41 -4.46 -5.44 14.30
C LEU A 41 -3.17 -5.19 15.11
N GLN A 42 -3.29 -4.71 16.34
CA GLN A 42 -2.12 -4.47 17.19
C GLN A 42 -1.30 -5.73 17.45
N LYS A 43 -1.95 -6.88 17.61
CA LYS A 43 -1.27 -8.17 17.77
C LYS A 43 -0.59 -8.62 16.47
N GLU A 44 -1.26 -8.46 15.33
CA GLU A 44 -0.71 -8.76 14.00
C GLU A 44 0.55 -7.93 13.73
N MET A 45 0.48 -6.61 13.94
CA MET A 45 1.63 -5.69 13.82
C MET A 45 2.81 -6.10 14.73
N GLN A 46 2.52 -6.50 15.97
CA GLN A 46 3.54 -6.98 16.91
C GLN A 46 4.18 -8.30 16.44
N TRP A 47 3.38 -9.22 15.91
CA TRP A 47 3.86 -10.51 15.40
C TRP A 47 4.72 -10.35 14.17
N GLU A 48 4.33 -9.51 13.22
CA GLU A 48 5.13 -9.18 12.03
C GLU A 48 6.50 -8.63 12.43
N ARG A 49 6.53 -7.68 13.38
CA ARG A 49 7.79 -7.09 13.85
C ARG A 49 8.64 -8.11 14.59
N ALA A 50 8.03 -8.97 15.41
CA ALA A 50 8.74 -10.03 16.12
C ALA A 50 9.34 -11.07 15.15
N PHE A 51 8.58 -11.49 14.14
CA PHE A 51 9.04 -12.41 13.10
C PHE A 51 10.22 -11.83 12.32
N TYR A 52 10.11 -10.57 11.89
CA TYR A 52 11.21 -9.89 11.19
C TYR A 52 12.46 -9.78 12.06
N LYS A 53 12.32 -9.40 13.34
CA LYS A 53 13.45 -9.33 14.29
C LYS A 53 14.09 -10.68 14.57
N ALA A 54 13.33 -11.77 14.46
CA ALA A 54 13.85 -13.13 14.58
C ALA A 54 14.60 -13.60 13.31
N GLY A 55 14.78 -12.74 12.30
CA GLY A 55 15.43 -13.06 11.03
C GLY A 55 14.49 -13.64 9.98
N GLY A 56 13.18 -13.60 10.22
CA GLY A 56 12.17 -13.99 9.23
C GLY A 56 12.14 -13.04 8.03
N LYS A 57 11.97 -13.60 6.83
CA LYS A 57 11.81 -12.80 5.60
C LYS A 57 10.35 -12.38 5.45
N LEU A 58 10.07 -11.11 5.73
CA LEU A 58 8.74 -10.50 5.58
C LEU A 58 8.54 -9.96 4.17
N LEU A 59 7.32 -10.07 3.64
CA LEU A 59 6.90 -9.56 2.34
C LEU A 59 5.73 -8.60 2.54
N ALA A 60 5.58 -7.62 1.64
CA ALA A 60 4.43 -6.71 1.65
C ALA A 60 3.42 -7.12 0.57
N GLY A 61 2.14 -7.12 0.91
CA GLY A 61 1.04 -7.38 -0.02
C GLY A 61 -0.30 -7.00 0.57
N SER A 62 -1.12 -6.28 -0.19
CA SER A 62 -2.34 -5.63 0.33
C SER A 62 -3.65 -6.39 0.09
N ASP A 63 -3.59 -7.61 -0.47
CA ASP A 63 -4.75 -8.42 -0.89
C ASP A 63 -5.95 -7.60 -1.43
N PRO A 64 -5.77 -6.85 -2.56
CA PRO A 64 -6.68 -5.78 -2.98
C PRO A 64 -7.96 -6.33 -3.64
N THR A 65 -8.78 -7.01 -2.85
CA THR A 65 -10.01 -7.70 -3.27
C THR A 65 -11.25 -6.81 -3.19
N GLY A 66 -11.12 -5.58 -2.68
CA GLY A 66 -12.25 -4.68 -2.43
C GLY A 66 -13.17 -5.13 -1.28
N VAL A 67 -12.94 -6.30 -0.69
CA VAL A 67 -13.59 -6.78 0.53
C VAL A 67 -12.67 -6.50 1.71
N GLY A 68 -12.76 -5.28 2.25
CA GLY A 68 -11.89 -4.79 3.30
C GLY A 68 -11.94 -5.63 4.57
N PHE A 69 -10.99 -6.56 4.70
CA PHE A 69 -10.57 -7.09 6.00
C PHE A 69 -9.58 -6.12 6.66
N VAL A 70 -8.83 -5.35 5.85
CA VAL A 70 -7.99 -4.24 6.28
C VAL A 70 -8.75 -2.93 6.12
N VAL A 71 -8.83 -2.17 7.22
CA VAL A 71 -9.53 -0.88 7.27
C VAL A 71 -8.62 0.19 6.69
N GLY A 72 -8.56 0.30 5.36
CA GLY A 72 -7.59 1.21 4.75
C GLY A 72 -7.73 1.49 3.26
N GLY A 73 -8.46 0.67 2.50
CA GLY A 73 -8.60 0.87 1.07
C GLY A 73 -7.79 -0.15 0.27
N ASP A 74 -8.19 -1.42 0.40
CA ASP A 74 -7.69 -2.58 -0.35
C ASP A 74 -8.19 -2.52 -1.81
N LEU A 75 -7.90 -1.39 -2.46
CA LEU A 75 -8.18 -1.13 -3.87
C LEU A 75 -6.87 -1.29 -4.64
N ALA A 76 -6.93 -2.03 -5.75
CA ALA A 76 -5.75 -2.23 -6.59
C ALA A 76 -5.13 -0.89 -6.99
N GLY A 77 -3.81 -0.79 -6.83
CA GLY A 77 -3.04 0.45 -7.07
C GLY A 77 -2.92 1.38 -5.86
N TYR A 78 -3.87 1.36 -4.92
CA TYR A 78 -3.86 2.24 -3.75
C TYR A 78 -3.45 1.51 -2.47
N GLY A 79 -3.96 0.30 -2.25
CA GLY A 79 -3.74 -0.45 -1.01
C GLY A 79 -2.28 -0.77 -0.73
N PHE A 80 -1.45 -0.93 -1.77
CA PHE A 80 -0.02 -1.23 -1.59
C PHE A 80 0.76 -0.05 -0.98
N GLN A 81 0.39 1.20 -1.26
CA GLN A 81 1.02 2.35 -0.62
C GLN A 81 0.71 2.36 0.88
N HIS A 82 -0.54 2.07 1.21
CA HIS A 82 -1.01 2.00 2.59
C HIS A 82 -0.35 0.86 3.38
N GLU A 83 -0.13 -0.30 2.75
CA GLU A 83 0.61 -1.41 3.35
C GLU A 83 2.00 -1.00 3.85
N LEU A 84 2.72 -0.13 3.11
CA LEU A 84 4.03 0.36 3.55
C LEU A 84 3.92 1.31 4.75
N GLU A 85 2.86 2.10 4.82
CA GLU A 85 2.56 2.95 5.97
C GLU A 85 2.25 2.10 7.21
N LEU A 86 1.48 1.01 7.04
CA LEU A 86 1.18 0.06 8.11
C LEU A 86 2.43 -0.63 8.64
N LEU A 87 3.38 -1.01 7.78
CA LEU A 87 4.68 -1.50 8.23
C LEU A 87 5.40 -0.47 9.10
N VAL A 88 5.42 0.81 8.73
CA VAL A 88 6.04 1.84 9.58
C VAL A 88 5.27 2.02 10.88
N GLU A 89 3.94 1.96 10.86
CA GLU A 89 3.09 1.97 12.05
C GLU A 89 3.38 0.77 12.98
N SER A 90 3.71 -0.40 12.43
CA SER A 90 4.17 -1.60 13.14
C SER A 90 5.59 -1.47 13.73
N GLY A 91 6.27 -0.34 13.54
CA GLY A 91 7.59 -0.04 14.11
C GLY A 91 8.78 -0.43 13.23
N PHE A 92 8.56 -0.53 11.92
CA PHE A 92 9.63 -0.57 10.92
C PHE A 92 10.07 0.86 10.56
N THR A 93 11.32 1.02 10.16
CA THR A 93 11.80 2.26 9.57
C THR A 93 11.22 2.41 8.15
N PRO A 94 11.08 3.64 7.62
CA PRO A 94 10.61 3.82 6.25
C PRO A 94 11.47 3.12 5.20
N LEU A 95 12.79 3.06 5.41
CA LEU A 95 13.70 2.30 4.53
C LEU A 95 13.46 0.79 4.60
N GLU A 96 13.25 0.21 5.79
CA GLU A 96 12.87 -1.20 5.92
C GLU A 96 11.57 -1.48 5.16
N ALA A 97 10.54 -0.63 5.32
CA ALA A 97 9.26 -0.78 4.62
C ALA A 97 9.43 -0.73 3.09
N LEU A 98 10.18 0.26 2.58
CA LEU A 98 10.49 0.38 1.16
C LEU A 98 11.26 -0.83 0.63
N GLN A 99 12.22 -1.36 1.39
CA GLN A 99 12.99 -2.54 1.01
C GLN A 99 12.12 -3.82 1.01
N ILE A 100 11.23 -3.97 1.99
CA ILE A 100 10.26 -5.07 2.05
C ILE A 100 9.36 -5.03 0.80
N GLY A 101 8.80 -3.86 0.50
CA GLY A 101 7.89 -3.66 -0.64
C GLY A 101 8.54 -3.75 -2.02
N THR A 102 9.87 -3.71 -2.14
CA THR A 102 10.56 -3.70 -3.43
C THR A 102 11.54 -4.87 -3.58
N ALA A 103 12.77 -4.73 -3.09
CA ALA A 103 13.84 -5.70 -3.28
C ALA A 103 13.51 -7.05 -2.66
N THR A 104 12.96 -7.06 -1.45
CA THR A 104 12.65 -8.30 -0.71
C THR A 104 11.59 -9.12 -1.43
N ASN A 105 10.51 -8.47 -1.89
CA ASN A 105 9.48 -9.07 -2.72
C ASN A 105 10.06 -9.63 -4.03
N ALA A 106 10.87 -8.85 -4.75
CA ALA A 106 11.48 -9.29 -6.00
C ALA A 106 12.41 -10.50 -5.81
N GLU A 107 13.26 -10.49 -4.78
CA GLU A 107 14.13 -11.61 -4.45
C GLU A 107 13.34 -12.87 -4.11
N PHE A 108 12.29 -12.75 -3.29
CA PHE A 108 11.46 -13.89 -2.90
C PHE A 108 10.78 -14.54 -4.10
N LEU A 109 10.35 -13.73 -5.07
CA LEU A 109 9.77 -14.21 -6.33
C LEU A 109 10.80 -14.72 -7.35
N GLY A 110 12.10 -14.76 -6.99
CA GLY A 110 13.18 -15.14 -7.91
C GLY A 110 13.45 -14.12 -9.02
N GLN A 111 12.94 -12.89 -8.87
CA GLN A 111 13.02 -11.81 -9.85
C GLN A 111 14.05 -10.73 -9.48
N GLY A 112 14.79 -10.91 -8.39
CA GLY A 112 15.76 -9.93 -7.89
C GLY A 112 16.88 -9.58 -8.89
N ALA A 113 17.17 -10.43 -9.88
CA ALA A 113 18.10 -10.10 -10.96
C ALA A 113 17.51 -9.13 -11.99
N ARG A 114 16.17 -9.07 -12.14
CA ARG A 114 15.47 -8.27 -13.15
C ARG A 114 14.86 -6.98 -12.58
N ILE A 115 14.27 -7.04 -11.39
CA ILE A 115 13.50 -5.93 -10.77
C ILE A 115 13.81 -5.78 -9.28
N GLY A 116 13.13 -4.83 -8.62
CA GLY A 116 13.15 -4.65 -7.16
C GLY A 116 14.25 -3.74 -6.62
N SER A 117 15.23 -3.36 -7.44
CA SER A 117 16.22 -2.33 -7.08
C SER A 117 16.68 -1.56 -8.32
N ILE A 118 17.24 -0.38 -8.10
CA ILE A 118 17.79 0.45 -9.17
C ILE A 118 19.26 0.06 -9.38
N ALA A 119 19.55 -0.61 -10.49
CA ALA A 119 20.92 -0.98 -10.88
C ALA A 119 21.03 -1.17 -12.40
N PRO A 120 22.22 -0.95 -13.00
CA PRO A 120 22.44 -1.26 -14.41
C PRO A 120 22.09 -2.71 -14.77
N GLY A 121 21.48 -2.90 -15.94
CA GLY A 121 21.05 -4.22 -16.42
C GLY A 121 19.68 -4.69 -15.89
N LYS A 122 19.07 -3.98 -14.93
CA LYS A 122 17.70 -4.22 -14.48
C LYS A 122 16.67 -3.49 -15.34
N GLN A 123 15.43 -3.95 -15.27
CA GLN A 123 14.30 -3.34 -15.95
C GLN A 123 14.05 -1.92 -15.41
N ALA A 124 13.74 -0.98 -16.30
CA ALA A 124 13.50 0.43 -15.97
C ALA A 124 12.07 0.67 -15.43
N ASP A 125 11.74 -0.03 -14.34
CA ASP A 125 10.52 0.14 -13.57
C ASP A 125 10.83 1.04 -12.36
N LEU A 126 10.38 2.29 -12.41
CA LEU A 126 10.73 3.33 -11.43
C LEU A 126 9.50 4.13 -11.00
N VAL A 127 9.54 4.67 -9.79
CA VAL A 127 8.53 5.62 -9.30
C VAL A 127 9.25 6.86 -8.82
N VAL A 128 8.89 8.02 -9.38
CA VAL A 128 9.40 9.33 -8.97
C VAL A 128 8.41 9.95 -7.99
N ILE A 129 8.92 10.42 -6.86
CA ILE A 129 8.12 10.94 -5.75
C ILE A 129 8.64 12.35 -5.43
N GLN A 130 7.73 13.31 -5.27
CA GLN A 130 8.08 14.74 -5.09
C GLN A 130 8.81 15.04 -3.77
N ARG A 131 8.80 14.11 -2.82
CA ARG A 131 9.34 14.24 -1.46
C ARG A 131 10.12 12.98 -1.07
N ASP A 132 10.56 12.91 0.19
CA ASP A 132 11.46 11.88 0.68
C ASP A 132 10.75 10.82 1.54
N PRO A 133 10.28 9.70 0.94
CA PRO A 133 9.61 8.64 1.66
C PRO A 133 10.53 7.89 2.63
N SER A 134 11.86 8.06 2.53
CA SER A 134 12.79 7.46 3.51
C SER A 134 12.76 8.17 4.87
N LYS A 135 12.26 9.41 4.90
CA LYS A 135 12.09 10.22 6.11
C LYS A 135 10.64 10.23 6.60
N ASN A 136 9.70 10.31 5.67
CA ASN A 136 8.27 10.28 5.99
C ASN A 136 7.53 9.38 5.00
N ILE A 137 7.14 8.18 5.46
CA ILE A 137 6.57 7.15 4.59
C ILE A 137 5.31 7.60 3.84
N SER A 138 4.51 8.52 4.40
CA SER A 138 3.29 9.02 3.74
C SER A 138 3.57 9.77 2.43
N ASP A 139 4.82 10.20 2.21
CA ASP A 139 5.22 10.82 0.95
C ASP A 139 5.19 9.82 -0.23
N ILE A 140 5.11 8.51 0.02
CA ILE A 140 4.93 7.46 -1.02
C ILE A 140 3.71 7.71 -1.92
N GLU A 141 2.71 8.42 -1.40
CA GLU A 141 1.49 8.76 -2.12
C GLU A 141 1.67 9.95 -3.10
N LYS A 142 2.77 10.72 -2.97
CA LYS A 142 3.06 11.93 -3.76
C LYS A 142 3.84 11.59 -5.03
N VAL A 143 3.29 10.67 -5.80
CA VAL A 143 3.89 10.19 -7.06
C VAL A 143 3.81 11.27 -8.13
N GLU A 144 4.95 11.60 -8.72
CA GLU A 144 5.07 12.54 -9.84
C GLU A 144 5.01 11.83 -11.18
N THR A 145 5.71 10.72 -11.32
CA THR A 145 5.79 9.95 -12.58
C THR A 145 6.07 8.49 -12.27
N VAL A 146 5.44 7.59 -13.02
CA VAL A 146 5.74 6.15 -12.96
C VAL A 146 6.38 5.74 -14.27
N PHE A 147 7.52 5.06 -14.21
CA PHE A 147 8.13 4.41 -15.37
C PHE A 147 7.83 2.93 -15.33
N LYS A 148 7.33 2.40 -16.44
CA LYS A 148 7.18 0.95 -16.66
C LYS A 148 7.89 0.62 -17.97
N ASP A 149 8.85 -0.31 -17.91
CA ASP A 149 9.69 -0.67 -19.07
C ASP A 149 10.35 0.56 -19.74
N GLY A 150 10.74 1.56 -18.93
CA GLY A 150 11.34 2.80 -19.41
C GLY A 150 10.36 3.81 -20.03
N VAL A 151 9.07 3.50 -20.13
CA VAL A 151 8.03 4.43 -20.58
C VAL A 151 7.45 5.16 -19.38
N GLY A 152 7.46 6.50 -19.44
CA GLY A 152 6.90 7.36 -18.40
C GLY A 152 5.38 7.52 -18.52
N TYR A 153 4.69 7.41 -17.40
CA TYR A 153 3.25 7.56 -17.26
C TYR A 153 2.91 8.68 -16.27
N ASP A 154 1.88 9.44 -16.62
CA ASP A 154 1.28 10.49 -15.79
C ASP A 154 0.30 9.84 -14.77
N PRO A 155 0.62 9.86 -13.47
CA PRO A 155 -0.21 9.22 -12.45
C PRO A 155 -1.62 9.82 -12.36
N GLU A 156 -1.77 11.12 -12.61
CA GLU A 156 -3.07 11.79 -12.50
C GLU A 156 -3.97 11.40 -13.67
N LYS A 157 -3.42 11.24 -14.88
CA LYS A 157 -4.18 10.67 -16.01
C LYS A 157 -4.60 9.22 -15.75
N LEU A 158 -3.75 8.41 -15.12
CA LEU A 158 -4.09 7.04 -14.75
C LEU A 158 -5.21 6.98 -13.70
N LYS A 159 -5.17 7.84 -12.68
CA LYS A 159 -6.26 7.92 -11.69
C LYS A 159 -7.58 8.38 -12.32
N GLN A 160 -7.52 9.34 -13.24
CA GLN A 160 -8.71 9.83 -13.96
C GLN A 160 -9.33 8.75 -14.85
N SER A 161 -8.52 7.90 -15.49
CA SER A 161 -9.01 6.86 -16.40
C SER A 161 -9.76 5.72 -15.69
N VAL A 162 -9.60 5.59 -14.37
CA VAL A 162 -10.27 4.55 -13.56
C VAL A 162 -11.37 5.11 -12.64
N ARG A 163 -11.70 6.40 -12.78
CA ARG A 163 -12.71 7.05 -11.93
C ARG A 163 -14.08 6.39 -12.08
N GLY A 164 -14.67 5.95 -10.98
CA GLY A 164 -15.98 5.30 -10.96
C GLY A 164 -16.02 3.93 -11.61
N MET A 165 -14.87 3.26 -11.79
CA MET A 165 -14.78 1.99 -12.53
C MET A 165 -14.36 0.79 -11.69
N VAL A 166 -13.76 1.02 -10.52
CA VAL A 166 -13.13 -0.04 -9.72
C VAL A 166 -14.09 -0.58 -8.66
N GLY A 167 -14.23 -1.89 -8.56
CA GLY A 167 -15.08 -2.52 -7.55
C GLY A 167 -15.75 -3.78 -8.04
N LEU A 168 -16.54 -4.40 -7.15
CA LEU A 168 -17.38 -5.53 -7.50
C LEU A 168 -18.52 -5.03 -8.41
N ARG A 169 -18.69 -5.71 -9.54
CA ARG A 169 -19.79 -5.53 -10.48
C ARG A 169 -20.86 -6.58 -10.26
#